data_AF-A0A351Y4S3-F1
#
_entry.id   AF-A0A351Y4S3-F1
#
_cell.length_a   1.000
_cell.length_b   1.000
_cell.length_c   1.000
_cell.angle_alpha   90.00
_cell.angle_beta   90.00
_cell.angle_gamma   90.00
#
_symmetry.space_group_name_H-M   'P 1'
#
loop_
_entity.id
_entity.type
_entity.pdbx_description
1 polymer ?
#
loop_
_entity_poly.entity_id
_entity_poly.type
_entity_poly.pdbx_seq_one_letter_code
_entity_poly.pdbx_strand_id
1 'polypeptide(L)' 'MTDFQSRRLNTRVKRINGEKEFVHMNDATAFAMGRIMVAIIENNQQADGTIKIPAALVPYMGKEYIGK' A
#
# COMPACT_ATOMS: atom_id res chain seq x y z
N MET A 1 15.59 -1.35 11.36
CA MET A 1 15.75 -0.86 9.99
C MET A 1 17.19 -0.43 9.80
N THR A 2 17.99 -1.29 9.19
CA THR A 2 19.47 -1.19 9.19
C THR A 2 19.99 -1.43 7.76
N ASP A 3 21.29 -1.70 7.63
CA ASP A 3 22.00 -1.93 6.38
C ASP A 3 22.03 -3.41 5.90
N PHE A 4 21.22 -4.29 6.50
CA PHE A 4 21.26 -5.74 6.18
C PHE A 4 21.04 -6.05 4.69
N GLN A 5 20.05 -5.41 4.06
CA GLN A 5 19.75 -5.56 2.64
C GLN A 5 20.82 -4.86 1.77
N SER A 6 21.21 -3.63 2.14
CA SER A 6 22.13 -2.80 1.35
C SER A 6 23.56 -3.35 1.30
N ARG A 7 24.00 -4.10 2.31
CA ARG A 7 25.28 -4.85 2.28
C ARG A 7 25.32 -5.91 1.18
N ARG A 8 24.20 -6.63 0.97
CA ARG A 8 24.08 -7.64 -0.10
C ARG A 8 23.94 -7.00 -1.48
N LEU A 9 23.21 -5.89 -1.56
CA LEU A 9 22.98 -5.15 -2.81
C LEU A 9 24.11 -4.17 -3.16
N ASN A 10 25.10 -4.02 -2.29
CA ASN A 10 26.18 -3.03 -2.38
C ASN A 10 25.68 -1.58 -2.59
N THR A 11 24.54 -1.23 -2.00
CA THR A 11 23.93 0.10 -2.13
C THR A 11 24.46 1.06 -1.07
N ARG A 12 25.01 2.21 -1.50
CA ARG A 12 25.71 3.16 -0.62
C ARG A 12 25.26 4.59 -0.87
N VAL A 13 25.40 5.44 0.13
CA VAL A 13 25.25 6.91 0.02
C VAL A 13 26.61 7.57 0.21
N LYS A 14 26.83 8.69 -0.49
CA LYS A 14 27.99 9.57 -0.25
C LYS A 14 27.53 10.76 0.58
N ARG A 15 28.17 10.98 1.73
CA ARG A 15 27.92 12.12 2.63
C ARG A 15 28.65 13.37 2.13
N ILE A 16 28.26 14.52 2.68
CA ILE A 16 28.85 15.82 2.31
C ILE A 16 30.35 15.86 2.62
N ASN A 17 30.77 15.23 3.72
CA ASN A 17 32.17 15.06 4.10
C ASN A 17 32.95 14.06 3.21
N GLY A 18 32.30 13.45 2.21
CA GLY A 18 32.91 12.51 1.28
C GLY A 18 32.85 11.04 1.71
N GLU A 19 32.43 10.72 2.94
CA GLU A 19 32.32 9.34 3.41
C GLU A 19 31.27 8.56 2.62
N LYS A 20 31.56 7.28 2.39
CA LYS A 20 30.64 6.32 1.77
C LYS A 20 30.21 5.29 2.81
N GLU A 21 28.91 5.21 3.04
CA GLU A 21 28.32 4.23 3.97
C GLU A 21 27.12 3.52 3.35
N PHE A 22 26.79 2.34 3.89
CA PHE A 22 25.63 1.58 3.46
C PHE A 22 24.34 2.27 3.90
N VAL A 23 23.35 2.31 3.01
CA VAL A 23 22.05 2.92 3.34
C VAL A 23 21.23 2.00 4.24
N HIS A 24 20.43 2.58 5.14
CA HIS A 24 19.38 1.81 5.81
C HIS A 24 18.18 1.65 4.88
N MET A 25 17.62 0.45 4.82
CA MET A 25 16.51 0.12 3.94
C MET A 25 15.26 -0.24 4.73
N ASN A 26 14.11 0.21 4.22
CA ASN A 26 12.76 -0.06 4.71
C ASN A 26 11.87 -0.45 3.54
N ASP A 27 10.96 -1.38 3.78
CA ASP A 27 9.79 -1.57 2.96
C ASP A 27 8.57 -1.87 3.85
N ALA A 28 7.41 -1.39 3.41
CA ALA A 28 6.13 -1.67 4.02
C ALA A 28 5.07 -1.70 2.92
N THR A 29 4.19 -2.70 2.95
CA THR A 29 3.11 -2.82 1.96
C THR A 29 2.06 -1.74 2.25
N ALA A 30 1.76 -0.88 1.27
CA ALA A 30 0.65 0.07 1.38
C ALA A 30 -0.71 -0.65 1.19
N PHE A 31 -0.86 -1.42 0.12
CA PHE A 31 -2.08 -2.16 -0.19
C PHE A 31 -1.78 -3.48 -0.91
N ALA A 32 -2.51 -4.54 -0.56
CA ALA A 32 -2.45 -5.83 -1.26
C ALA A 32 -3.78 -6.08 -1.97
N MET A 33 -3.78 -5.97 -3.31
CA MET A 33 -5.00 -5.93 -4.16
C MET A 33 -6.00 -7.05 -3.91
N GLY A 34 -5.56 -8.29 -3.62
CA GLY A 34 -6.49 -9.38 -3.34
C GLY A 34 -7.20 -9.22 -1.99
N ARG A 35 -6.45 -8.99 -0.91
CA ARG A 35 -6.98 -8.97 0.47
C ARG A 35 -7.83 -7.73 0.73
N ILE A 36 -7.47 -6.59 0.13
CA ILE A 36 -8.24 -5.36 0.32
C ILE A 36 -9.62 -5.45 -0.32
N MET A 37 -9.76 -6.12 -1.46
CA MET A 37 -11.06 -6.30 -2.10
C MET A 37 -12.01 -7.13 -1.24
N VAL A 38 -11.53 -8.24 -0.66
CA VAL A 38 -12.32 -9.06 0.27
C VAL A 38 -12.79 -8.22 1.47
N ALA A 39 -11.88 -7.48 2.10
CA ALA A 39 -12.21 -6.62 3.24
C ALA A 39 -13.24 -5.53 2.87
N ILE A 40 -13.13 -4.89 1.71
CA ILE A 40 -14.10 -3.89 1.25
C ILE A 40 -15.46 -4.52 1.02
N ILE A 41 -15.54 -5.67 0.33
CA ILE A 41 -16.80 -6.33 -0.01
C ILE A 41 -17.51 -6.79 1.27
N GLU A 42 -16.83 -7.54 2.14
CA GLU A 42 -17.43 -8.13 3.34
C GLU A 42 -17.93 -7.06 4.32
N ASN A 43 -17.18 -5.96 4.50
CA ASN A 43 -17.53 -4.91 5.45
C ASN A 43 -18.53 -3.89 4.91
N ASN A 44 -18.81 -3.89 3.60
CA ASN A 44 -19.73 -2.92 2.98
C ASN A 44 -20.89 -3.55 2.22
N GLN A 45 -21.11 -4.86 2.34
CA GLN A 45 -22.31 -5.53 1.83
C GLN A 45 -23.58 -4.98 2.48
N GLN A 46 -24.66 -4.90 1.72
CA GLN A 46 -25.98 -4.45 2.16
C GLN A 46 -26.95 -5.64 2.17
N ALA A 47 -28.09 -5.50 2.86
CA ALA A 47 -29.08 -6.58 3.00
C ALA A 47 -29.70 -7.03 1.65
N ASP A 48 -29.69 -6.15 0.64
CA ASP A 48 -30.15 -6.45 -0.72
C ASP A 48 -29.06 -7.07 -1.62
N GLY A 49 -27.87 -7.32 -1.07
CA GLY A 49 -26.72 -7.87 -1.79
C GLY A 49 -25.88 -6.84 -2.55
N THR A 50 -26.26 -5.56 -2.54
CA THR A 50 -25.40 -4.49 -3.09
C THR A 50 -24.20 -4.22 -2.20
N ILE A 51 -23.16 -3.60 -2.73
CA ILE A 51 -21.97 -3.20 -1.97
C ILE A 51 -21.87 -1.68 -1.97
N LYS A 52 -21.83 -1.09 -0.77
CA LYS A 52 -21.59 0.35 -0.60
C LYS A 52 -20.12 0.66 -0.84
N ILE A 53 -19.83 1.64 -1.70
CA ILE A 53 -18.46 2.06 -1.99
C ILE A 53 -17.99 2.99 -0.85
N PRO A 54 -16.82 2.75 -0.22
CA PRO A 54 -16.24 3.67 0.75
C PRO A 54 -16.13 5.08 0.18
N ALA A 55 -16.44 6.10 0.98
CA ALA A 55 -16.49 7.49 0.51
C ALA A 55 -15.21 7.95 -0.21
N ALA A 56 -14.03 7.50 0.26
CA ALA A 56 -12.74 7.80 -0.37
C ALA A 56 -12.57 7.22 -1.79
N LEU A 57 -13.33 6.18 -2.14
CA LEU A 57 -13.27 5.51 -3.44
C LEU A 57 -14.32 6.01 -4.44
N VAL A 58 -15.35 6.74 -3.98
CA VAL A 58 -16.44 7.26 -4.84
C VAL A 58 -15.91 8.12 -6.01
N PRO A 59 -14.95 9.06 -5.82
CA PRO A 59 -14.42 9.86 -6.92
C PRO A 59 -13.76 9.03 -8.04
N TYR A 60 -13.27 7.83 -7.71
CA TYR A 60 -12.62 6.93 -8.67
C TYR A 60 -13.61 6.00 -9.36
N MET A 61 -14.76 5.72 -8.72
CA MET A 61 -15.76 4.76 -9.21
C MET A 61 -16.94 5.44 -9.91
N GLY A 62 -17.18 6.73 -9.68
CA GLY A 62 -18.28 7.49 -10.29
C GLY A 62 -19.68 7.09 -9.82
N LYS A 63 -19.78 6.26 -8.77
CA LYS A 63 -21.03 5.79 -8.18
C LYS A 63 -20.82 5.41 -6.71
N GLU A 64 -21.92 5.30 -5.97
CA GLU A 64 -21.91 4.99 -4.53
C GLU A 64 -22.14 3.51 -4.22
N TYR A 65 -22.68 2.73 -5.16
CA TYR A 65 -23.03 1.32 -4.96
C TYR A 65 -22.60 0.45 -6.15
N ILE A 66 -22.27 -0.81 -5.88
CA ILE A 66 -22.06 -1.87 -6.85
C ILE A 66 -23.25 -2.85 -6.75
N GLY A 67 -23.80 -3.28 -7.89
CA GLY A 67 -24.94 -4.23 -7.94
C GLY A 67 -26.32 -3.59 -8.14
N LYS A 68 -26.38 -2.27 -8.35
CA LYS A 68 -27.56 -1.57 -8.90
C LYS A 68 -27.50 -1.52 -10.42
#